data_AF-A0A9E3JRL4-F1
#
_entry.id   AF-A0A9E3JRL4-F1
#
_cell.length_a   1.000
_cell.length_b   1.000
_cell.length_c   1.000
_cell.angle_alpha   90.00
_cell.angle_beta   90.00
_cell.angle_gamma   90.00
#
_symmetry.space_group_name_H-M   'P 1'
#
loop_
_entity.id
_entity.type
_entity.pdbx_description
1 polymer ?
#
loop_
_entity_poly.entity_id
_entity_poly.type
_entity_poly.pdbx_seq_one_letter_code
_entity_poly.pdbx_strand_id
1 'polypeptide(L)'
;MNAPDDEMIETLLRREFEGPVPDDGFSERVMRRLPPRRRRWPLWSGALLGAVACALCLADAPWLQAGWRDWRAGELSPPLLGTWLLMLAVAWLAAAWGLADRAER
;
A
#
# COMPACT_ATOMS: atom_id res chain seq x y z
N MET A 1 -14.71 -3.10 -7.89
CA MET A 1 -16.10 -3.45 -8.24
C MET A 1 -16.37 -2.71 -9.53
N ASN A 2 -16.38 -3.41 -10.65
CA ASN A 2 -16.54 -2.77 -11.96
C ASN A 2 -17.96 -2.24 -12.10
N ALA A 3 -18.16 -1.21 -12.92
CA ALA A 3 -19.48 -0.64 -13.13
C ALA A 3 -20.40 -1.72 -13.75
N PRO A 4 -21.73 -1.69 -13.48
CA PRO A 4 -22.66 -2.66 -14.06
C PRO A 4 -22.62 -2.70 -15.61
N ASP A 5 -22.22 -1.59 -16.24
CA ASP A 5 -22.02 -1.50 -17.68
C ASP A 5 -20.81 -2.31 -18.17
N ASP A 6 -19.73 -2.39 -17.38
CA ASP A 6 -18.54 -3.19 -17.72
C ASP A 6 -18.87 -4.69 -17.73
N GLU A 7 -19.72 -5.14 -16.81
CA GLU A 7 -20.11 -6.55 -16.68
C GLU A 7 -20.97 -7.00 -17.87
N MET A 8 -21.84 -6.11 -18.38
CA MET A 8 -22.63 -6.35 -19.58
C MET A 8 -21.74 -6.41 -20.84
N ILE A 9 -20.77 -5.51 -20.97
CA ILE A 9 -19.83 -5.48 -22.09
C ILE A 9 -18.95 -6.75 -22.10
N GLU A 10 -18.44 -7.15 -20.94
CA GLU A 10 -17.63 -8.35 -20.78
C GLU A 10 -18.42 -9.61 -21.19
N THR A 11 -19.71 -9.67 -20.83
CA THR A 11 -20.61 -10.78 -21.19
C THR A 11 -20.86 -10.85 -22.70
N LEU A 12 -21.02 -9.70 -23.37
CA LEU A 12 -21.19 -9.64 -24.83
C LEU A 12 -19.90 -10.03 -25.56
N LEU A 13 -18.74 -9.55 -25.10
CA LEU A 13 -17.44 -9.89 -25.68
C LEU A 13 -17.14 -11.39 -25.56
N ARG A 14 -17.45 -11.98 -24.40
CA ARG A 14 -17.19 -13.40 -24.13
C ARG A 14 -18.15 -14.34 -24.85
N ARG A 15 -19.34 -13.86 -25.22
CA ARG A 15 -20.32 -14.60 -26.03
C ARG A 15 -19.93 -14.67 -27.50
N GLU A 16 -19.36 -13.59 -28.03
CA GLU A 16 -19.04 -13.49 -29.46
C GLU A 16 -17.62 -13.95 -29.81
N PHE A 17 -16.70 -13.99 -28.84
CA PHE A 17 -15.34 -14.51 -29.02
C PHE A 17 -15.15 -15.83 -28.26
N GLU A 18 -15.08 -16.94 -29.01
CA GLU A 18 -14.93 -18.31 -28.46
C GLU A 18 -13.55 -18.62 -27.85
N GLY A 19 -12.59 -17.68 -27.84
CA GLY A 19 -11.29 -17.95 -27.27
C GLY A 19 -10.23 -16.91 -27.59
N PRO A 20 -8.99 -17.13 -27.11
CA PRO A 20 -7.87 -16.24 -27.39
C PRO A 20 -7.64 -16.16 -28.90
N VAL A 21 -7.75 -14.95 -29.44
CA VAL A 21 -7.45 -14.67 -30.85
C VAL A 21 -5.98 -15.02 -31.13
N PRO A 22 -5.67 -15.80 -32.18
CA PRO A 22 -4.29 -16.07 -32.55
C PRO A 22 -3.58 -14.75 -32.86
N ASP A 23 -2.56 -14.45 -32.05
CA ASP A 23 -1.83 -13.17 -32.07
C ASP A 23 -0.60 -13.20 -32.98
N ASP A 24 -0.21 -14.35 -33.53
CA ASP A 24 0.96 -14.52 -34.42
C ASP A 24 2.24 -13.82 -33.92
N GLY A 25 2.40 -13.74 -32.59
CA GLY A 25 3.50 -13.05 -31.91
C GLY A 25 3.50 -11.53 -32.07
N PHE A 26 2.40 -10.92 -32.51
CA PHE A 26 2.25 -9.46 -32.61
C PHE A 26 2.42 -8.79 -31.24
N SER A 27 1.72 -9.27 -30.22
CA SER A 27 1.82 -8.76 -28.85
C SER A 27 3.22 -8.92 -28.29
N GLU A 28 3.91 -10.03 -28.59
CA GLU A 28 5.32 -10.22 -28.18
C GLU A 28 6.25 -9.17 -28.84
N ARG A 29 6.10 -8.95 -30.16
CA ARG A 29 6.89 -7.94 -30.89
C ARG A 29 6.63 -6.53 -30.40
N VAL A 30 5.38 -6.21 -30.06
CA VAL A 30 5.00 -4.91 -29.47
C VAL A 30 5.60 -4.76 -28.08
N MET A 31 5.46 -5.76 -27.20
CA MET A 31 5.97 -5.72 -25.84
C MET A 31 7.49 -5.58 -25.78
N ARG A 32 8.23 -6.21 -26.71
CA ARG A 32 9.71 -6.08 -26.80
C ARG A 32 10.17 -4.70 -27.30
N ARG A 33 9.30 -3.93 -27.96
CA ARG A 33 9.59 -2.57 -28.44
C ARG A 33 9.14 -1.47 -27.49
N LEU A 34 8.39 -1.80 -26.44
CA LEU A 34 8.00 -0.82 -25.44
C LEU A 34 9.23 -0.34 -24.65
N PRO A 35 9.33 0.98 -24.37
CA PRO A 35 10.40 1.48 -23.53
C PRO A 35 10.36 0.79 -22.16
N PRO A 36 11.52 0.55 -21.53
CA PRO A 36 11.57 -0.08 -20.22
C PRO A 36 10.66 0.71 -19.27
N ARG A 37 9.66 0.03 -18.69
CA ARG A 37 8.76 0.61 -17.70
C ARG A 37 9.62 1.35 -16.67
N ARG A 38 9.40 2.66 -16.55
CA ARG A 38 10.14 3.54 -15.64
C ARG A 38 10.34 2.81 -14.32
N ARG A 39 11.60 2.70 -13.88
CA ARG A 39 12.03 2.05 -12.65
C ARG A 39 10.96 2.31 -11.58
N ARG A 40 10.26 1.25 -11.15
CA ARG A 40 9.39 1.31 -9.98
C ARG A 40 10.28 1.87 -8.87
N TRP A 41 10.02 3.10 -8.47
CA TRP A 41 10.69 3.64 -7.30
C TRP A 41 10.46 2.63 -6.19
N PRO A 42 11.51 2.29 -5.45
CA PRO A 42 11.37 1.32 -4.40
C PRO A 42 10.22 1.76 -3.49
N LEU A 43 9.13 0.98 -3.40
CA LEU A 43 7.95 1.35 -2.60
C LEU A 43 8.33 1.70 -1.15
N TRP A 44 9.43 1.13 -0.65
CA TRP A 44 10.02 1.45 0.65
C TRP A 44 10.50 2.90 0.79
N SER A 45 10.84 3.61 -0.29
CA SER A 45 11.20 5.03 -0.22
C SER A 45 10.01 5.91 0.12
N GLY A 46 8.82 5.60 -0.42
CA GLY A 46 7.59 6.29 -0.07
C GLY A 46 7.18 6.03 1.39
N ALA A 47 7.30 4.77 1.82
CA ALA A 47 7.02 4.40 3.21
C ALA A 47 7.99 5.05 4.21
N LEU A 48 9.29 5.10 3.91
CA LEU A 48 10.29 5.79 4.72
C LEU A 48 10.00 7.29 4.82
N LEU A 49 9.72 7.93 3.69
CA LEU A 49 9.44 9.36 3.66
C LEU A 49 8.18 9.69 4.48
N GLY A 50 7.13 8.87 4.35
CA GLY A 50 5.90 9.01 5.14
C GLY A 50 6.14 8.79 6.63
N ALA A 51 6.95 7.80 7.01
CA ALA A 51 7.31 7.55 8.41
C ALA A 51 8.08 8.73 9.03
N VAL A 52 9.04 9.29 8.30
CA VAL A 52 9.80 10.47 8.74
C VAL A 52 8.90 11.70 8.87
N ALA A 53 8.05 11.96 7.87
CA ALA A 53 7.11 13.07 7.93
C ALA A 53 6.12 12.94 9.10
N CYS A 54 5.60 11.73 9.34
CA CYS A 54 4.72 11.43 10.46
C CYS A 54 5.44 11.65 11.80
N ALA A 55 6.68 11.16 11.94
CA ALA A 55 7.47 11.35 13.15
C ALA A 55 7.75 12.83 13.44
N LEU A 56 8.03 13.64 12.41
CA LEU A 56 8.21 15.08 12.56
C LEU A 56 6.93 15.79 13.01
N CYS A 57 5.77 15.44 12.43
CA CYS A 57 4.49 16.01 12.84
C CYS A 57 4.11 15.63 14.28
N LEU A 58 4.46 14.42 14.72
CA LEU A 58 4.15 13.95 16.07
C LEU A 58 5.19 14.37 17.13
N ALA A 59 6.35 14.89 16.73
CA ALA A 59 7.41 15.29 17.66
C ALA A 59 6.97 16.39 18.65
N ASP A 60 6.12 17.31 18.19
CA ASP A 60 5.58 18.41 19.01
C ASP A 60 4.32 18.02 19.80
N ALA A 61 3.87 16.77 19.71
CA ALA A 61 2.69 16.32 20.43
C ALA A 61 2.99 16.18 21.94
N PRO A 62 2.34 16.96 22.83
CA PRO A 62 2.67 16.98 24.26
C PRO A 62 2.39 15.64 24.94
N TRP A 63 1.40 14.89 24.45
CA TRP A 63 1.08 13.55 24.96
C TRP A 63 2.14 12.51 24.59
N LEU A 64 2.83 12.67 23.45
CA LEU A 64 3.91 11.78 23.02
C LEU A 64 5.18 12.02 23.85
N GLN A 65 5.49 13.30 24.12
CA GLN A 65 6.60 13.68 25.00
C GLN A 65 6.38 13.20 26.44
N ALA A 66 5.15 13.30 26.94
CA ALA A 66 4.77 12.75 28.25
C ALA A 66 4.96 11.23 28.29
N GLY A 67 4.42 10.49 27.31
CA GLY A 67 4.61 9.05 27.22
C GLY A 67 6.09 8.64 27.15
N TRP A 68 6.91 9.37 26.39
CA TRP A 68 8.35 9.12 26.30
C TRP A 68 9.08 9.34 27.63
N ARG A 69 8.70 10.39 28.37
CA ARG A 69 9.26 10.70 29.68
C ARG A 69 8.88 9.64 30.70
N ASP A 70 7.62 9.21 30.70
CA ASP A 70 7.10 8.20 31.63
C ASP A 70 7.71 6.82 31.34
N TRP A 71 7.92 6.48 30.06
CA TRP A 71 8.66 5.28 29.67
C TRP A 71 10.10 5.27 30.21
N ARG A 72 10.81 6.40 30.11
CA ARG A 72 12.16 6.55 30.68
C ARG A 72 12.17 6.46 32.21
N ALA A 73 11.09 6.88 32.85
CA ALA A 73 10.90 6.76 34.29
C ALA A 73 10.50 5.34 34.73
N GLY A 74 10.15 4.45 33.78
CA GLY A 74 9.64 3.11 34.07
C GLY A 74 8.20 3.12 34.60
N GLU A 75 7.48 4.22 34.42
CA GLU A 75 6.11 4.39 34.89
C GLU A 75 5.10 3.99 33.80
N LEU A 76 4.14 3.14 34.17
CA LEU A 76 3.02 2.79 33.31
C LEU A 76 1.96 3.88 33.41
N SER A 77 1.97 4.82 32.47
CA SER A 77 1.03 5.93 32.41
C SER A 77 0.02 5.79 31.24
N PRO A 78 -1.17 6.41 31.34
CA PRO A 78 -2.12 6.47 30.22
C PRO A 78 -1.54 7.02 28.90
N PRO A 79 -0.71 8.10 28.87
CA PRO A 79 -0.11 8.56 27.62
C PRO A 79 0.90 7.58 27.03
N LEU A 80 1.62 6.81 27.87
CA LEU A 80 2.48 5.74 27.40
C LEU A 80 1.66 4.63 26.71
N LEU A 81 0.57 4.17 27.35
CA LEU A 81 -0.35 3.20 26.74
C LEU A 81 -0.93 3.69 25.41
N GLY A 82 -1.32 4.97 25.34
CA GLY A 82 -1.79 5.59 24.10
C GLY A 82 -0.74 5.57 22.99
N THR A 83 0.52 5.81 23.34
CA THR A 83 1.65 5.77 22.40
C THR A 83 1.87 4.36 21.86
N TRP A 84 1.84 3.34 22.73
CA TRP A 84 1.95 1.94 22.33
C TRP A 84 0.79 1.50 21.42
N LEU A 85 -0.45 1.89 21.75
CA LEU A 85 -1.62 1.63 20.92
C LEU A 85 -1.48 2.24 19.52
N LEU A 86 -1.00 3.47 19.44
CA LEU A 86 -0.77 4.13 18.15
C LEU A 86 0.29 3.38 17.33
N MET A 87 1.42 3.00 17.94
CA MET A 87 2.46 2.24 17.23
C MET A 87 1.93 0.89 16.72
N LEU A 88 1.11 0.21 17.53
CA LEU A 88 0.51 -1.07 17.17
C LEU A 88 -0.50 -0.91 16.02
N ALA A 89 -1.31 0.16 16.02
CA ALA A 89 -2.21 0.48 14.93
C ALA A 89 -1.47 0.76 13.62
N VAL A 90 -0.38 1.54 13.67
CA VAL A 90 0.48 1.84 12.50
C VAL A 90 1.14 0.57 11.97
N ALA A 91 1.66 -0.29 12.84
CA ALA A 91 2.26 -1.56 12.45
C ALA A 91 1.22 -2.51 11.82
N TRP A 92 0.01 -2.56 12.37
CA TRP A 92 -1.07 -3.37 11.83
C TRP A 92 -1.51 -2.87 10.45
N LEU A 93 -1.63 -1.55 10.26
CA LEU A 93 -1.95 -0.94 8.97
C LEU A 93 -0.86 -1.25 7.93
N ALA A 94 0.41 -1.17 8.30
CA ALA A 94 1.53 -1.51 7.42
C ALA A 94 1.52 -3.00 7.03
N ALA A 95 1.19 -3.90 7.97
CA ALA A 95 1.06 -5.33 7.69
C ALA A 95 -0.13 -5.62 6.77
N ALA A 96 -1.29 -4.98 6.99
CA ALA A 96 -2.47 -5.09 6.14
C ALA A 96 -2.18 -4.62 4.70
N TRP A 97 -1.49 -3.50 4.55
CA TRP A 97 -1.02 -3.02 3.25
C TRP A 97 -0.05 -3.98 2.57
N GLY A 98 0.89 -4.55 3.32
CA GLY A 98 1.83 -5.56 2.80
C GLY A 98 1.15 -6.86 2.35
N LEU A 99 0.07 -7.25 3.02
CA LEU A 99 -0.77 -8.38 2.62
C LEU A 99 -1.58 -8.06 1.35
N ALA A 100 -2.13 -6.86 1.26
CA ALA A 100 -2.87 -6.41 0.07
C ALA A 100 -1.98 -6.35 -1.19
N ASP A 101 -0.77 -5.78 -1.10
CA ASP A 101 0.18 -5.74 -2.25
C ASP A 101 0.59 -7.15 -2.72
N ARG A 102 0.54 -8.16 -1.84
CA ARG A 102 0.80 -9.56 -2.21
C ARG A 102 -0.42 -10.26 -2.82
N ALA A 103 -1.63 -9.83 -2.49
CA ALA A 103 -2.86 -10.38 -3.04
C ALA A 103 -3.16 -9.87 -4.47
N GLU A 104 -2.64 -8.69 -4.82
CA GLU A 104 -2.77 -8.08 -6.16
C GLU A 104 -1.71 -8.56 -7.17
N ARG A 105 -0.73 -9.38 -6.75
CA ARG A 105 0.33 -9.96 -7.61
C ARG A 105 0.06 -11.42 -7.91
#